data_AF-A0A849KVY4-F1
#
_entry.id   AF-A0A849KVY4-F1
#
_cell.length_a   1.000
_cell.length_b   1.000
_cell.length_c   1.000
_cell.angle_alpha   90.00
_cell.angle_beta   90.00
_cell.angle_gamma   90.00
#
_symmetry.space_group_name_H-M   'P 1'
#
loop_
_entity.id
_entity.type
_entity.pdbx_description
1 polymer ?
#
loop_
_entity_poly.entity_id
_entity_poly.type
_entity_poly.pdbx_seq_one_letter_code
_entity_poly.pdbx_strand_id
1 'polypeptide(L)'
;MTAISDAKVWAVIILLGIGTYLIRFSFLGLIGDRRLPPLVLRLLRFTPVAVLPALVAPMVAWPAATGGELDPARILAAAAAAAIGIGTRSVLGAIAGGMAALYLGIFVLF
;
A
#
# COMPACT_ATOMS: atom_id res chain seq x y z
N MET A 1 8.80 29.19 -2.76
CA MET A 1 9.38 27.87 -2.45
C MET A 1 10.81 28.10 -1.96
N THR A 2 11.09 27.94 -0.66
CA THR A 2 12.45 28.08 -0.13
C THR A 2 13.29 26.87 -0.55
N ALA A 3 14.38 27.10 -1.29
CA ALA A 3 15.29 26.03 -1.71
C ALA A 3 15.85 25.32 -0.47
N ILE A 4 15.74 23.99 -0.46
CA ILE A 4 16.35 23.15 0.59
C ILE A 4 17.85 23.11 0.31
N SER A 5 18.68 23.43 1.30
CA SER A 5 20.14 23.38 1.13
C SER A 5 20.65 21.95 1.02
N ASP A 6 21.68 21.72 0.22
CA ASP A 6 22.28 20.40 -0.01
C ASP A 6 22.67 19.72 1.31
N ALA A 7 23.21 20.49 2.26
CA ALA A 7 23.55 20.00 3.59
C ALA A 7 22.33 19.44 4.36
N LYS A 8 21.13 20.06 4.21
CA LYS A 8 19.90 19.54 4.81
C LYS A 8 19.45 18.25 4.14
N VAL A 9 19.55 18.16 2.80
CA VAL A 9 19.22 16.94 2.06
C VAL A 9 20.10 15.78 2.52
N TRP A 10 21.42 15.98 2.55
CA TRP A 10 22.37 14.97 3.03
C TRP A 10 22.16 14.59 4.49
N ALA A 11 21.90 15.57 5.37
CA ALA A 11 21.59 15.29 6.77
C ALA A 11 20.33 14.41 6.90
N VAL A 12 19.26 14.72 6.15
CA VAL A 12 18.01 13.94 6.15
C VAL A 12 18.25 12.53 5.63
N ILE A 13 18.99 12.37 4.52
CA ILE A 13 19.32 11.06 3.95
C ILE A 13 20.07 10.20 4.96
N ILE A 14 21.12 10.74 5.57
CA ILE A 14 21.94 10.01 6.56
C ILE A 14 21.08 9.64 7.78
N LEU A 15 20.29 10.58 8.30
CA LEU A 15 19.44 10.33 9.47
C LEU A 15 18.37 9.28 9.19
N LEU A 16 17.70 9.34 8.03
CA LEU A 16 16.75 8.33 7.57
C LEU A 16 17.42 6.97 7.36
N GLY A 17 18.61 6.95 6.78
CA GLY A 17 19.40 5.74 6.57
C GLY A 17 19.72 5.05 7.90
N ILE A 18 20.29 5.80 8.85
CA ILE A 18 20.62 5.29 10.20
C ILE A 18 19.36 4.86 10.94
N GLY A 19 18.30 5.68 10.94
CA GLY A 19 17.04 5.36 11.60
C GLY A 19 16.40 4.08 11.06
N THR A 20 16.35 3.92 9.73
CA THR A 20 15.80 2.72 9.09
C THR A 20 16.63 1.48 9.39
N TYR A 21 17.97 1.63 9.38
CA TYR A 21 18.88 0.56 9.75
C TYR A 21 18.69 0.12 11.20
N LEU A 22 18.62 1.06 12.15
CA LEU A 22 18.42 0.78 13.57
C LEU A 22 17.09 0.08 13.85
N ILE A 23 16.00 0.47 13.16
CA ILE A 23 14.71 -0.22 13.25
C ILE A 23 14.89 -1.68 12.81
N ARG A 24 15.46 -1.94 11.62
CA ARG A 24 15.69 -3.30 11.13
C ARG A 24 16.61 -4.10 12.06
N PHE A 25 17.66 -3.47 12.56
CA PHE A 25 18.62 -4.08 13.50
C PHE A 25 17.96 -4.44 14.82
N SER A 26 17.00 -3.66 15.32
CA SER A 26 16.25 -4.00 16.54
C SER A 26 15.51 -5.35 16.39
N PHE A 27 14.88 -5.59 15.23
CA PHE A 27 14.19 -6.86 14.95
C PHE A 27 15.17 -8.02 14.69
N LEU A 28 16.18 -7.81 13.84
CA LEU A 28 17.06 -8.89 13.41
C LEU A 28 18.21 -9.16 14.40
N GLY A 29 18.84 -8.12 14.92
CA GLY A 29 20.01 -8.20 15.80
C GLY A 29 19.68 -8.38 17.29
N LEU A 30 18.61 -7.75 17.80
CA LEU A 30 18.27 -7.82 19.24
C LEU A 30 17.27 -8.93 19.57
N ILE A 31 16.42 -9.29 18.62
CA ILE A 31 15.27 -10.21 18.79
C ILE A 31 15.42 -11.48 17.93
N GLY A 32 16.27 -11.49 16.90
CA GLY A 32 16.34 -12.56 15.90
C GLY A 32 16.59 -13.96 16.45
N ASP A 33 17.28 -14.08 17.59
CA ASP A 33 17.60 -15.37 18.23
C ASP A 33 16.65 -15.73 19.40
N ARG A 34 15.67 -14.87 19.71
CA ARG A 34 14.69 -15.11 20.78
C ARG A 34 13.40 -15.71 20.23
N ARG A 35 12.88 -16.73 20.92
CA ARG A 35 11.55 -17.29 20.65
C ARG A 35 10.49 -16.21 20.91
N LEU A 36 9.97 -15.61 19.83
CA LEU A 36 8.91 -14.62 19.90
C LEU A 36 7.62 -15.23 20.50
N PRO A 37 6.91 -14.51 21.38
CA PRO A 37 5.63 -14.97 21.89
C PRO A 37 4.63 -15.22 20.75
N PRO A 38 3.76 -16.24 20.87
CA PRO A 38 2.80 -16.59 19.82
C PRO A 38 1.84 -15.44 19.48
N LEU A 39 1.54 -14.55 20.43
CA LEU A 39 0.73 -13.35 20.21
C LEU A 39 1.37 -12.40 19.18
N VAL A 40 2.68 -12.15 19.29
CA VAL A 40 3.41 -11.24 18.38
C VAL A 40 3.43 -11.82 16.97
N LEU A 41 3.73 -13.11 16.83
CA LEU A 41 3.70 -13.79 15.53
C LEU A 41 2.31 -13.79 14.89
N ARG A 42 1.25 -13.90 15.71
CA ARG A 42 -0.13 -13.81 15.24
C ARG A 42 -0.45 -12.41 14.72
N LEU A 43 -0.09 -11.36 15.45
CA LEU A 43 -0.31 -9.98 15.00
C LEU A 43 0.49 -9.66 13.72
N LEU A 44 1.75 -10.07 13.65
CA LEU A 44 2.60 -9.85 12.47
C LEU A 44 2.05 -10.52 11.20
N ARG A 45 1.37 -11.67 11.30
CA ARG A 45 0.69 -12.31 10.15
C ARG A 45 -0.52 -11.53 9.65
N PHE A 46 -1.21 -10.80 10.52
CA PHE A 46 -2.39 -10.03 10.12
C PHE A 46 -2.03 -8.65 9.54
N THR A 47 -0.85 -8.12 9.83
CA THR A 47 -0.42 -6.79 9.35
C THR A 47 -0.51 -6.66 7.82
N PRO A 48 0.09 -7.54 6.99
CA PRO A 48 0.03 -7.37 5.54
C PRO A 48 -1.40 -7.41 5.00
N VAL A 49 -2.21 -8.32 5.55
CA VAL A 49 -3.61 -8.52 5.14
C VAL A 49 -4.50 -7.35 5.56
N ALA A 50 -4.19 -6.67 6.66
CA ALA A 50 -4.92 -5.49 7.12
C ALA A 50 -4.47 -4.19 6.43
N VAL A 51 -3.15 -4.03 6.22
CA VAL A 51 -2.56 -2.79 5.70
C VAL A 51 -2.90 -2.58 4.23
N LEU A 52 -2.81 -3.61 3.38
CA LEU A 52 -3.06 -3.44 1.94
C LEU A 52 -4.49 -2.93 1.65
N PRO A 53 -5.57 -3.53 2.21
CA PRO A 53 -6.91 -3.00 2.04
C PRO A 53 -7.10 -1.63 2.68
N ALA A 54 -6.48 -1.37 3.84
CA ALA A 54 -6.59 -0.07 4.52
C ALA A 54 -6.00 1.10 3.69
N LEU A 55 -4.97 0.82 2.89
CA LEU A 55 -4.40 1.80 1.95
C LEU A 55 -5.29 1.99 0.70
N VAL A 56 -5.88 0.91 0.20
CA VAL A 56 -6.64 0.91 -1.06
C VAL A 56 -8.08 1.42 -0.87
N ALA A 57 -8.75 1.03 0.21
CA ALA A 57 -10.15 1.37 0.49
C ALA A 57 -10.45 2.88 0.40
N PRO A 58 -9.70 3.79 1.06
CA PRO A 58 -9.96 5.23 0.93
C PRO A 58 -9.71 5.74 -0.49
N MET A 59 -8.75 5.17 -1.23
CA MET A 59 -8.47 5.58 -2.62
C MET A 59 -9.60 5.22 -3.59
N VAL A 60 -10.42 4.22 -3.23
CA VAL A 60 -11.58 3.78 -4.01
C VAL A 60 -12.85 4.50 -3.57
N ALA A 61 -13.10 4.59 -2.27
CA ALA A 61 -14.33 5.16 -1.71
C ALA A 61 -14.33 6.69 -1.66
N TRP A 62 -13.19 7.33 -1.37
CA TRP A 62 -13.06 8.79 -1.36
C TRP A 62 -11.78 9.20 -2.09
N PRO A 63 -11.78 9.10 -3.43
CA PRO A 63 -10.61 9.44 -4.21
C PRO A 63 -10.29 10.92 -4.02
N ALA A 64 -9.06 11.23 -3.60
CA ALA A 64 -8.57 12.61 -3.56
C ALA A 64 -8.62 13.28 -4.94
N ALA A 65 -8.58 12.49 -6.01
CA ALA A 65 -8.68 12.95 -7.39
C ALA A 65 -10.07 13.51 -7.76
N THR A 66 -11.14 13.10 -7.08
CA THR A 66 -12.54 13.55 -7.33
C THR A 66 -13.05 14.48 -6.23
N GLY A 67 -12.16 15.05 -5.41
CA GLY A 67 -12.57 15.93 -4.31
C GLY A 67 -13.36 15.23 -3.20
N GLY A 68 -13.29 13.89 -3.13
CA GLY A 68 -14.06 13.09 -2.17
C GLY A 68 -15.43 12.64 -2.66
N GLU A 69 -15.77 12.85 -3.93
CA GLU A 69 -17.00 12.31 -4.51
C GLU A 69 -16.79 10.85 -4.97
N LEU A 70 -17.82 10.02 -4.77
CA LEU A 70 -17.80 8.61 -5.15
C LEU A 70 -17.74 8.49 -6.67
N ASP A 71 -16.71 7.79 -7.18
CA ASP A 71 -16.53 7.52 -8.60
C ASP A 71 -16.97 6.08 -8.91
N PRO A 72 -18.10 5.87 -9.62
CA PRO A 72 -18.58 4.55 -9.99
C PRO A 72 -17.55 3.71 -10.76
N ALA A 73 -16.72 4.34 -11.60
CA ALA A 73 -15.70 3.64 -12.38
C ALA A 73 -14.61 3.04 -11.48
N ARG A 74 -14.19 3.75 -10.42
CA ARG A 74 -13.21 3.25 -9.44
C ARG A 74 -13.76 2.12 -8.59
N ILE A 75 -15.03 2.20 -8.20
CA ILE A 75 -15.69 1.13 -7.43
C ILE A 75 -15.78 -0.15 -8.27
N LEU A 76 -16.21 -0.03 -9.54
CA LEU A 76 -16.26 -1.15 -10.48
C LEU A 76 -14.88 -1.74 -10.75
N ALA A 77 -13.85 -0.89 -10.91
CA ALA A 77 -12.47 -1.34 -11.09
C ALA A 77 -11.94 -2.11 -9.87
N ALA A 78 -12.20 -1.62 -8.66
CA ALA A 78 -11.81 -2.29 -7.42
C ALA A 78 -12.53 -3.64 -7.25
N ALA A 79 -13.82 -3.69 -7.56
CA ALA A 79 -14.61 -4.93 -7.54
C ALA A 79 -14.09 -5.95 -8.56
N ALA A 80 -13.79 -5.51 -9.78
CA ALA A 80 -13.23 -6.38 -10.83
C ALA A 80 -11.84 -6.91 -10.44
N ALA A 81 -10.96 -6.05 -9.90
CA ALA A 81 -9.64 -6.45 -9.41
C ALA A 81 -9.75 -7.50 -8.28
N ALA A 82 -10.68 -7.30 -7.34
CA ALA A 82 -10.93 -8.26 -6.27
C ALA A 82 -11.48 -9.59 -6.79
N ALA A 83 -12.48 -9.56 -7.69
CA ALA A 83 -13.08 -10.75 -8.26
C ALA A 83 -12.06 -11.59 -9.05
N ILE A 84 -11.23 -10.93 -9.88
CA ILE A 84 -10.20 -11.59 -10.67
C ILE A 84 -9.08 -12.11 -9.76
N GLY A 85 -8.66 -11.33 -8.76
CA GLY A 85 -7.65 -11.76 -7.79
C GLY A 85 -8.09 -13.00 -6.99
N ILE A 86 -9.35 -13.03 -6.54
CA ILE A 86 -9.90 -14.17 -5.80
C ILE A 86 -10.07 -15.39 -6.72
N GLY A 87 -10.57 -15.21 -7.94
CA GLY A 87 -10.85 -16.30 -8.87
C GLY A 87 -9.60 -16.90 -9.52
N THR A 88 -8.69 -16.05 -10.03
CA THR A 88 -7.49 -16.50 -10.76
C THR A 88 -6.30 -16.78 -9.85
N ARG A 89 -6.35 -16.32 -8.58
CA ARG A 89 -5.20 -16.29 -7.65
C ARG A 89 -3.95 -15.65 -8.26
N SER A 90 -4.10 -14.80 -9.27
CA SER A 90 -3.03 -14.13 -10.00
C SER A 90 -3.02 -12.65 -9.70
N VAL A 91 -1.90 -12.16 -9.16
CA VAL A 91 -1.68 -10.73 -8.90
C VAL A 91 -1.68 -9.94 -10.22
N LEU A 92 -1.00 -10.46 -11.24
CA LEU A 92 -0.95 -9.83 -12.56
C LEU A 92 -2.33 -9.76 -13.21
N GLY A 93 -3.14 -10.82 -13.05
CA GLY A 93 -4.53 -10.84 -13.53
C GLY A 93 -5.40 -9.78 -12.85
N ALA A 94 -5.30 -9.66 -11.51
CA ALA A 94 -6.03 -8.65 -10.75
C ALA A 94 -5.65 -7.21 -11.17
N ILE A 95 -4.36 -6.96 -11.37
CA ILE A 95 -3.85 -5.65 -11.82
C ILE A 95 -4.37 -5.33 -13.22
N ALA A 96 -4.17 -6.24 -14.19
CA ALA A 96 -4.60 -6.04 -15.57
C ALA A 96 -6.11 -5.87 -15.67
N GLY A 97 -6.89 -6.69 -14.95
CA GLY A 97 -8.35 -6.63 -14.92
C GLY A 97 -8.89 -5.36 -14.27
N GLY A 98 -8.31 -4.93 -13.15
CA GLY A 98 -8.67 -3.66 -12.50
C GLY A 98 -8.36 -2.44 -13.37
N MET A 99 -7.19 -2.42 -14.03
CA MET A 99 -6.86 -1.37 -14.98
C MET A 99 -7.83 -1.36 -16.16
N ALA A 100 -8.09 -2.51 -16.78
CA ALA A 100 -9.03 -2.62 -17.89
C ALA A 100 -10.43 -2.11 -17.49
N ALA A 101 -10.92 -2.52 -16.32
CA ALA A 101 -12.21 -2.07 -15.81
C ALA A 101 -12.24 -0.55 -15.53
N LEU A 102 -11.15 0.03 -15.02
CA LEU A 102 -11.05 1.48 -14.80
C LEU A 102 -11.07 2.25 -16.12
N TYR A 103 -10.23 1.86 -17.08
CA TYR A 103 -10.15 2.55 -18.38
C TYR A 103 -11.44 2.42 -19.18
N LEU A 104 -12.06 1.24 -19.19
CA LEU A 104 -13.37 1.04 -19.80
C LEU A 104 -14.45 1.84 -19.10
N GLY A 105 -14.46 1.87 -17.76
CA GLY A 105 -15.39 2.67 -16.97
C GLY A 105 -15.28 4.15 -17.30
N ILE A 106 -14.06 4.69 -17.36
CA ILE A 106 -13.83 6.09 -17.74
C ILE A 106 -14.31 6.33 -19.18
N PHE A 107 -13.99 5.45 -20.14
CA PHE A 107 -14.37 5.62 -21.55
C PHE A 107 -15.89 5.54 -21.80
N VAL A 108 -16.64 4.80 -20.98
CA VAL A 108 -18.09 4.62 -21.15
C VAL A 108 -18.91 5.63 -20.35
N LEU A 109 -18.39 6.13 -19.23
CA LEU A 109 -19.10 7.04 -18.32
C LEU A 109 -18.78 8.53 -18.55
N PHE A 110 -17.75 8.87 -19.32
CA PHE A 110 -17.38 10.22 -19.74
C PHE A 110 -17.43 10.35 -21.26
#